data_AF-A0A822FXP4-F1
#
_entry.id   AF-A0A822FXP4-F1
#
_cell.length_a   1.000
_cell.length_b   1.000
_cell.length_c   1.000
_cell.angle_alpha   90.00
_cell.angle_beta   90.00
_cell.angle_gamma   90.00
#
_symmetry.space_group_name_H-M   'P 1'
#
loop_
_entity.id
_entity.type
_entity.pdbx_description
1 polymer ?
#
loop_
_entity_poly.entity_id
_entity_poly.type
_entity_poly.pdbx_seq_one_letter_code
_entity_poly.pdbx_strand_id
1 'polypeptide(L)' 'DYSFNDNSSSQSYGEVNQLGGVFVNGRPLPTPIRLRIVEMANLGVRPCDISRRLKVS' A
#
# COMPACT_ATOMS: atom_id res chain seq x y z
N ASP A 1 -13.97 -5.87 18.86
CA ASP A 1 -13.95 -6.99 17.91
C ASP A 1 -13.72 -6.43 16.51
N TYR A 2 -12.47 -6.41 16.06
CA TYR A 2 -12.06 -6.07 14.69
C TYR A 2 -10.90 -7.00 14.35
N SER A 3 -11.24 -8.27 14.14
CA SER A 3 -10.27 -9.26 13.66
C SER A 3 -9.88 -8.88 12.23
N PHE A 4 -8.67 -8.32 12.08
CA PHE A 4 -8.07 -8.03 10.79
C PHE A 4 -7.63 -9.36 10.17
N ASN A 5 -8.53 -9.98 9.40
CA ASN A 5 -8.20 -11.15 8.59
C ASN A 5 -7.19 -10.73 7.51
N ASP A 6 -5.90 -10.83 7.82
CA ASP A 6 -4.86 -10.92 6.80
C ASP A 6 -4.94 -12.32 6.19
N ASN A 7 -5.80 -12.45 5.18
CA ASN A 7 -5.92 -13.67 4.38
C ASN A 7 -4.73 -13.71 3.40
N SER A 8 -3.52 -13.86 3.94
CA SER A 8 -2.30 -14.13 3.19
C SER A 8 -2.28 -15.60 2.76
N SER A 9 -3.15 -15.98 1.82
CA SER A 9 -3.10 -17.30 1.17
C SER A 9 -3.95 -17.42 -0.10
N SER A 10 -4.02 -16.37 -0.92
CA SER A 10 -4.40 -16.56 -2.32
C SER A 10 -3.44 -15.83 -3.23
N GLN A 11 -2.59 -16.63 -3.84
CA GLN A 11 -1.61 -16.34 -4.88
C GLN A 11 -2.28 -15.64 -6.08
N SER A 12 -2.68 -14.38 -5.88
CA SER A 12 -3.24 -13.52 -6.91
C SER A 12 -2.07 -12.74 -7.46
N TYR A 13 -1.61 -13.12 -8.65
CA TYR A 13 -0.53 -12.47 -9.38
C TYR A 13 -0.67 -10.94 -9.29
N GLY A 14 0.16 -10.31 -8.46
CA GLY A 14 0.14 -8.86 -8.29
C GLY A 14 0.76 -8.20 -9.51
N GLU A 15 0.09 -7.18 -10.03
CA GLU A 15 0.65 -6.32 -11.08
C GLU A 15 1.66 -5.36 -10.46
N VAL A 16 2.60 -4.90 -11.28
CA VAL A 16 3.64 -3.95 -10.87
C VAL A 16 3.31 -2.60 -11.50
N ASN A 17 3.22 -1.55 -10.68
CA ASN A 17 3.00 -0.19 -11.17
C ASN A 17 4.30 0.44 -11.70
N GLN A 18 4.21 1.66 -12.23
CA GLN A 18 5.35 2.39 -12.80
C GLN A 18 6.47 2.71 -11.80
N LEU A 19 6.16 2.68 -10.50
CA LEU A 19 7.12 2.90 -9.41
C LEU A 19 7.73 1.59 -8.89
N GLY A 20 7.37 0.45 -9.50
CA GLY A 20 7.85 -0.87 -9.11
C GLY A 20 7.16 -1.46 -7.88
N GLY A 21 5.99 -0.95 -7.50
CA GLY A 21 5.20 -1.45 -6.38
C GLY A 21 4.14 -2.44 -6.83
N VAL A 22 3.90 -3.46 -6.00
CA VAL A 22 2.95 -4.54 -6.29
C VAL A 22 1.55 -4.16 -5.82
N PHE A 23 0.56 -4.36 -6.67
CA PHE A 23 -0.85 -4.12 -6.36
C PHE A 23 -1.75 -5.17 -7.03
N VAL A 24 -3.01 -5.23 -6.61
CA VAL A 24 -4.02 -6.08 -7.24
C VAL A 24 -5.18 -5.19 -7.67
N ASN A 25 -5.47 -5.19 -8.97
CA ASN A 25 -6.57 -4.42 -9.53
C ASN A 25 -7.90 -4.76 -8.84
N GLY A 26 -8.67 -3.72 -8.49
CA GLY A 26 -9.96 -3.85 -7.81
C GLY A 26 -9.89 -4.26 -6.33
N ARG A 27 -8.68 -4.35 -5.73
CA ARG A 27 -8.52 -4.60 -4.29
C ARG A 27 -7.94 -3.39 -3.57
N PRO A 28 -8.32 -3.15 -2.31
CA PRO A 28 -7.74 -2.08 -1.52
C PRO A 28 -6.26 -2.34 -1.24
N LEU A 29 -5.48 -1.26 -1.06
CA LEU A 29 -4.09 -1.36 -0.62
C LEU A 29 -3.99 -2.10 0.73
N PRO A 30 -2.95 -2.93 0.93
CA PRO A 30 -2.72 -3.58 2.21
C PRO A 30 -2.67 -2.57 3.36
N THR A 31 -3.26 -2.94 4.49
CA THR A 31 -3.32 -2.08 5.68
C THR A 31 -1.98 -1.55 6.15
N PRO A 32 -0.88 -2.34 6.15
CA PRO A 32 0.43 -1.81 6.50
C PRO A 32 0.86 -0.63 5.62
N ILE A 33 0.56 -0.67 4.31
CA ILE A 33 0.86 0.41 3.36
C ILE A 33 -0.01 1.63 3.66
N ARG A 34 -1.31 1.43 3.89
CA ARG A 34 -2.25 2.51 4.24
C ARG A 34 -1.83 3.25 5.50
N LEU A 35 -1.45 2.51 6.55
CA LEU A 35 -0.95 3.10 7.80
C LEU A 35 0.34 3.89 7.57
N ARG A 36 1.25 3.37 6.75
CA ARG A 36 2.51 4.06 6.45
C ARG A 36 2.32 5.36 5.67
N ILE A 37 1.33 5.41 4.76
CA ILE A 37 0.95 6.66 4.06
C ILE A 37 0.54 7.73 5.07
N VAL A 38 -0.36 7.39 6.01
CA VAL A 38 -0.86 8.33 7.03
C VAL A 38 0.27 8.80 7.95
N GLU A 39 1.12 7.88 8.40
CA GLU A 39 2.26 8.21 9.26
C GLU A 39 3.21 9.21 8.59
N MET A 40 3.57 8.97 7.32
CA MET A 40 4.47 9.85 6.59
C MET A 40 3.84 11.22 6.29
N ALA A 41 2.55 11.27 6.02
CA ALA A 41 1.82 12.53 5.85
C ALA A 41 1.81 13.35 7.15
N ASN A 42 1.60 12.69 8.30
CA ASN A 42 1.66 13.33 9.62
C ASN A 42 3.06 13.89 9.95
N LEU A 43 4.12 13.27 9.41
CA LEU A 43 5.50 13.78 9.50
C LEU A 43 5.80 14.93 8.52
N GLY A 44 4.81 15.40 7.75
CA GLY A 44 4.98 16.48 6.77
C GLY A 44 5.72 16.06 5.51
N VAL A 45 5.86 14.76 5.23
CA VAL A 45 6.47 14.27 3.99
C VAL A 45 5.56 14.63 2.81
N ARG A 46 6.16 15.16 1.73
CA ARG A 46 5.40 15.54 0.54
C ARG A 46 4.71 14.31 -0.06
N PRO A 47 3.44 14.42 -0.52
CA PRO A 47 2.72 13.29 -1.10
C PRO A 47 3.47 12.57 -2.22
N CYS A 48 4.15 13.32 -3.10
CA CYS A 48 4.94 12.74 -4.18
C CYS A 48 6.15 11.92 -3.68
N ASP A 49 6.74 12.29 -2.54
CA ASP A 49 7.81 11.52 -1.92
C ASP A 49 7.27 10.26 -1.22
N ILE A 50 6.06 10.32 -0.66
CA ILE A 50 5.36 9.16 -0.11
C ILE A 50 5.09 8.14 -1.22
N SER A 51 4.52 8.58 -2.35
CA SER A 51 4.28 7.74 -3.53
C SER A 51 5.55 7.02 -3.99
N ARG A 52 6.66 7.76 -4.13
CA ARG A 52 7.95 7.17 -4.55
C ARG A 52 8.52 6.19 -3.53
N ARG A 53 8.49 6.52 -2.23
CA ARG A 53 9.09 5.68 -1.17
C ARG A 53 8.31 4.39 -0.95
N LEU A 54 6.98 4.45 -1.00
CA LEU A 54 6.11 3.29 -0.82
C LEU A 54 5.80 2.57 -2.14
N LYS A 55 6.26 3.12 -3.26
CA LYS A 55 5.99 2.64 -4.62
C LYS A 55 4.49 2.51 -4.87
N VAL A 56 3.70 3.51 -4.46
CA VAL A 56 2.26 3.58 -4.70
C VAL A 56 1.96 4.72 -5.67
N SER A 57 1.11 4.45 -6.67
CA SER A 57 0.64 5.43 -7.66
C SER A 57 -0.69 6.02 -7.26
#